data_AF-A0A9P7PXW4-F1
#
_entry.id   AF-A0A9P7PXW4-F1
#
_cell.length_a   1.000
_cell.length_b   1.000
_cell.length_c   1.000
_cell.angle_alpha   90.00
_cell.angle_beta   90.00
_cell.angle_gamma   90.00
#
_symmetry.space_group_name_H-M   'P 1'
#
loop_
_entity.id
_entity.type
_entity.pdbx_description
1 polymer ?
#
loop_
_entity_poly.entity_id
_entity_poly.type
_entity_poly.pdbx_seq_one_letter_code
_entity_poly.pdbx_strand_id
1 'polypeptide(L)'
;MRYHGKKHCVEKSSAGSTTTGVDTPISDTDSTMDIPDRDATLQSGQRYVLIERQSGSVLIAVGEDAMLQTCETTSAFNSQWHWHWDCVDDDGWMTLRNRITGNYLGTRSTFWSWTPAVKVQSRGDGFTARLVVTRSCGGRQTLLALCKEGLWRIVGGKAPDQLGLARDGGLEWECIRIQD
;
A
#
# COMPACT_ATOMS: atom_id res chain seq x y z
N MET A 1 -42.02 20.92 -25.94
CA MET A 1 -43.22 21.25 -25.14
C MET A 1 -44.03 19.96 -24.96
N ARG A 2 -44.42 19.66 -23.72
CA ARG A 2 -44.97 18.38 -23.26
C ARG A 2 -46.37 18.11 -23.85
N TYR A 3 -46.58 16.91 -24.39
CA TYR A 3 -47.91 16.35 -24.59
C TYR A 3 -48.24 15.43 -23.41
N HIS A 4 -49.31 15.75 -22.68
CA HIS A 4 -49.96 14.84 -21.73
C HIS A 4 -51.16 14.19 -22.42
N GLY A 5 -51.22 12.85 -22.38
CA GLY A 5 -52.40 12.07 -22.72
C GLY A 5 -52.61 10.97 -21.70
N LYS A 6 -53.54 11.17 -20.75
CA LYS A 6 -54.13 10.10 -19.94
C LYS A 6 -55.28 9.50 -20.73
N LYS A 7 -55.38 8.17 -20.85
CA LYS A 7 -56.65 7.42 -20.73
C LYS A 7 -56.37 5.99 -20.22
N HIS A 8 -56.97 5.68 -19.07
CA HIS A 8 -57.16 4.33 -18.56
C HIS A 8 -58.21 3.60 -19.41
N CYS A 9 -58.06 2.28 -19.57
CA CYS A 9 -59.20 1.37 -19.65
C CYS A 9 -58.81 0.03 -18.99
N VAL A 10 -59.69 -0.45 -18.11
CA VAL A 10 -59.61 -1.71 -17.37
C VAL A 10 -60.57 -2.69 -18.02
N GLU A 11 -60.16 -3.96 -18.14
CA GLU A 11 -60.96 -5.21 -18.07
C GLU A 11 -60.13 -6.34 -18.72
N LYS A 12 -60.12 -7.62 -18.32
CA LYS A 12 -60.60 -8.38 -17.15
C LYS A 12 -59.99 -9.81 -17.26
N SER A 13 -59.65 -10.39 -16.11
CA SER A 13 -59.69 -11.83 -15.75
C SER A 13 -58.88 -12.93 -16.49
N SER A 14 -57.98 -13.54 -15.68
CA SER A 14 -57.89 -14.98 -15.32
C SER A 14 -57.40 -16.03 -16.34
N ALA A 15 -56.22 -16.59 -16.07
CA ALA A 15 -55.97 -18.04 -16.06
C ALA A 15 -54.69 -18.33 -15.26
N GLY A 16 -54.76 -19.27 -14.30
CA GLY A 16 -53.61 -19.69 -13.51
C GLY A 16 -52.66 -20.59 -14.30
N SER A 17 -51.39 -20.61 -13.89
CA SER A 17 -50.52 -21.77 -14.07
C SER A 17 -49.36 -21.73 -13.08
N THR A 18 -49.26 -22.78 -12.28
CA THR A 18 -48.20 -23.02 -11.30
C THR A 18 -46.93 -23.45 -12.03
N THR A 19 -45.85 -22.67 -11.92
CA THR A 19 -44.50 -23.18 -12.17
C THR A 19 -43.59 -22.70 -11.07
N THR A 20 -43.20 -23.66 -10.22
CA THR A 20 -42.15 -23.59 -9.22
C THR A 20 -40.83 -23.25 -9.91
N GLY A 21 -40.52 -21.96 -10.01
CA GLY A 21 -39.19 -21.48 -10.36
C GLY A 21 -38.34 -21.55 -9.11
N VAL A 22 -37.34 -22.43 -9.12
CA VAL A 22 -36.30 -22.48 -8.08
C VAL A 22 -35.53 -21.16 -8.14
N ASP A 23 -35.86 -20.23 -7.25
CA ASP A 23 -35.01 -19.09 -6.95
C ASP A 23 -33.72 -19.65 -6.34
N THR A 24 -32.72 -19.83 -7.19
CA THR A 24 -31.35 -20.07 -6.74
C THR A 24 -30.87 -18.73 -6.22
N PRO A 25 -30.60 -18.55 -4.91
CA PRO A 25 -29.92 -17.34 -4.48
C PRO A 25 -28.55 -17.36 -5.14
N ILE A 26 -28.32 -16.44 -6.08
CA ILE A 26 -26.99 -16.12 -6.56
C ILE A 26 -26.28 -15.59 -5.31
N SER A 27 -25.47 -16.45 -4.71
CA SER A 27 -24.57 -16.04 -3.64
C SER A 27 -23.50 -15.19 -4.30
N ASP A 28 -23.79 -13.90 -4.46
CA ASP A 28 -22.78 -12.87 -4.65
C ASP A 28 -22.00 -12.76 -3.32
N THR A 29 -21.23 -13.81 -3.00
CA THR A 29 -20.05 -13.63 -2.16
C THR A 29 -18.99 -12.99 -3.05
N ASP A 30 -19.24 -11.73 -3.40
CA ASP A 30 -18.16 -10.77 -3.52
C ASP A 30 -17.67 -10.52 -2.10
N SER A 31 -16.92 -11.48 -1.57
CA SER A 31 -16.08 -11.25 -0.41
C SER A 31 -14.87 -10.45 -0.88
N THR A 32 -15.13 -9.26 -1.43
CA THR A 32 -14.27 -8.12 -1.19
C THR A 32 -14.24 -7.99 0.31
N MET A 33 -13.25 -8.63 0.95
CA MET A 33 -12.92 -8.29 2.31
C MET A 33 -12.66 -6.79 2.28
N ASP A 34 -13.61 -6.02 2.81
CA ASP A 34 -13.41 -4.62 3.14
C ASP A 34 -12.26 -4.62 4.15
N ILE A 35 -11.02 -4.49 3.66
CA ILE A 35 -9.83 -4.37 4.51
C ILE A 35 -9.98 -3.00 5.16
N PRO A 36 -10.38 -2.93 6.44
CA PRO A 36 -10.88 -1.70 7.01
C PRO A 36 -9.71 -0.86 7.54
N ASP A 37 -8.73 -0.55 6.69
CA ASP A 37 -7.70 0.48 6.94
C ASP A 37 -6.76 0.71 5.72
N ARG A 38 -7.28 0.65 4.48
CA ARG A 38 -6.47 1.08 3.33
C ARG A 38 -6.21 2.58 3.49
N ASP A 39 -4.96 3.01 3.34
CA ASP A 39 -4.47 4.37 3.63
C ASP A 39 -4.43 4.78 5.11
N ALA A 40 -4.18 3.82 5.98
CA ALA A 40 -3.81 4.07 7.36
C ALA A 40 -2.64 5.06 7.43
N THR A 41 -2.68 5.99 8.38
CA THR A 41 -1.50 6.83 8.65
C THR A 41 -0.48 6.00 9.40
N LEU A 42 0.79 6.04 8.99
CA LEU A 42 1.86 5.37 9.72
C LEU A 42 1.96 5.94 11.14
N GLN A 43 1.91 5.05 12.13
CA GLN A 43 1.96 5.39 13.55
C GLN A 43 2.98 4.50 14.26
N SER A 44 3.76 5.09 15.17
CA SER A 44 4.73 4.36 15.97
C SER A 44 4.04 3.23 16.76
N GLY A 45 4.68 2.07 16.81
CA GLY A 45 4.16 0.87 17.47
C GLY A 45 3.09 0.11 16.68
N GLN A 46 2.75 0.54 15.47
CA GLN A 46 1.83 -0.18 14.58
C GLN A 46 2.59 -0.89 13.45
N ARG A 47 1.95 -1.89 12.85
CA ARG A 47 2.52 -2.68 11.76
C ARG A 47 1.75 -2.48 10.46
N TYR A 48 2.48 -2.46 9.36
CA TYR A 48 1.93 -2.17 8.05
C TYR A 48 2.48 -3.08 6.94
N VAL A 49 1.66 -3.21 5.90
CA VAL A 49 2.09 -3.55 4.54
C VAL A 49 2.03 -2.25 3.72
N LEU A 50 3.08 -1.98 2.94
CA LEU A 50 3.16 -0.80 2.08
C LEU A 50 3.03 -1.22 0.61
N ILE A 51 1.98 -0.72 -0.04
CA ILE A 51 1.66 -1.01 -1.44
C ILE A 51 1.86 0.25 -2.27
N GLU A 52 2.65 0.16 -3.32
CA GLU A 52 2.81 1.23 -4.30
C GLU A 52 1.53 1.35 -5.13
N ARG A 53 0.91 2.54 -5.13
CA ARG A 53 -0.45 2.74 -5.62
C ARG A 53 -0.64 2.47 -7.11
N GLN A 54 0.34 2.80 -7.94
CA GLN A 54 0.19 2.72 -9.39
C GLN A 54 0.29 1.28 -9.89
N SER A 55 1.26 0.53 -9.39
CA SER A 55 1.56 -0.85 -9.79
C SER A 55 0.86 -1.90 -8.94
N GLY A 56 0.41 -1.54 -7.73
CA GLY A 56 -0.06 -2.50 -6.73
C GLY A 56 1.05 -3.37 -6.14
N SER A 57 2.32 -3.07 -6.42
CA SER A 57 3.46 -3.84 -5.92
C SER A 57 3.76 -3.50 -4.46
N VAL A 58 4.21 -4.49 -3.70
CA VAL A 58 4.47 -4.36 -2.26
C VAL A 58 5.94 -4.10 -2.00
N LEU A 59 6.21 -3.25 -1.02
CA LEU A 59 7.56 -3.05 -0.49
C LEU A 59 8.03 -4.27 0.30
N ILE A 60 9.11 -4.89 -0.13
CA ILE A 60 9.71 -6.06 0.52
C ILE A 60 11.17 -5.80 0.91
N ALA A 61 11.65 -6.58 1.88
CA ALA A 61 13.07 -6.70 2.21
C ALA A 61 13.64 -8.04 1.72
N VAL A 62 14.67 -7.97 0.87
CA VAL A 62 15.44 -9.13 0.39
C VAL A 62 16.91 -8.90 0.68
N GLY A 63 17.45 -9.60 1.68
CA GLY A 63 18.81 -9.34 2.16
C GLY A 63 18.97 -7.89 2.63
N GLU A 64 19.87 -7.14 2.00
CA GLU A 64 20.09 -5.71 2.28
C GLU A 64 19.30 -4.76 1.37
N ASP A 65 18.51 -5.31 0.45
CA ASP A 65 17.81 -4.53 -0.57
C ASP A 65 16.33 -4.31 -0.22
N ALA A 66 15.86 -3.11 -0.54
CA ALA A 66 14.45 -2.76 -0.53
C ALA A 66 13.93 -2.83 -1.98
N MET A 67 12.90 -3.64 -2.22
CA MET A 67 12.41 -3.93 -3.56
C MET A 67 10.88 -3.81 -3.63
N LEU A 68 10.36 -3.63 -4.84
CA LEU A 68 8.95 -3.77 -5.17
C LEU A 68 8.70 -5.16 -5.74
N GLN A 69 7.72 -5.87 -5.19
CA GLN A 69 7.29 -7.16 -5.71
C GLN A 69 5.78 -7.16 -5.95
N THR A 70 5.38 -7.55 -7.16
CA THR A 70 3.98 -7.77 -7.49
C THR A 70 3.43 -8.91 -6.65
N CYS A 71 2.29 -8.68 -6.00
CA CYS A 71 1.58 -9.71 -5.24
C CYS A 71 0.21 -9.93 -5.87
N GLU A 72 -0.05 -11.15 -6.37
CA GLU A 72 -1.32 -11.48 -7.02
C GLU A 72 -2.47 -11.66 -6.02
N THR A 73 -2.18 -11.87 -4.72
CA THR A 73 -3.23 -12.05 -3.72
C THR A 73 -2.79 -11.56 -2.35
N THR A 74 -3.61 -10.69 -1.75
CA THR A 74 -3.39 -10.14 -0.40
C THR A 74 -3.38 -11.22 0.69
N SER A 75 -3.97 -12.39 0.44
CA SER A 75 -3.89 -13.55 1.34
C SER A 75 -2.46 -14.06 1.55
N ALA A 76 -1.56 -13.82 0.59
CA ALA A 76 -0.15 -14.14 0.74
C ALA A 76 0.49 -13.33 1.88
N PHE A 77 -0.01 -12.10 2.15
CA PHE A 77 0.53 -11.18 3.15
C PHE A 77 0.62 -11.78 4.55
N ASN A 78 -0.25 -12.72 4.89
CA ASN A 78 -0.28 -13.34 6.21
C ASN A 78 0.78 -14.44 6.40
N SER A 79 1.38 -14.93 5.31
CA SER A 79 2.28 -16.10 5.34
C SER A 79 3.77 -15.77 5.16
N GLN A 80 4.08 -14.61 4.58
CA GLN A 80 5.46 -14.14 4.43
C GLN A 80 5.63 -12.90 5.31
N TRP A 81 6.75 -12.75 6.00
CA TRP A 81 6.94 -11.60 6.90
C TRP A 81 7.93 -10.58 6.28
N HIS A 82 8.40 -10.83 5.05
CA HIS A 82 9.35 -9.96 4.32
C HIS A 82 8.73 -8.61 3.88
N TRP A 83 7.41 -8.51 3.82
CA TRP A 83 6.65 -7.27 3.56
C TRP A 83 6.00 -6.65 4.81
N HIS A 84 6.27 -7.19 6.01
CA HIS A 84 5.77 -6.63 7.26
C HIS A 84 6.76 -5.60 7.80
N TRP A 85 6.27 -4.38 7.99
CA TRP A 85 7.06 -3.26 8.46
C TRP A 85 6.48 -2.74 9.78
N ASP A 86 7.25 -2.89 10.85
CA ASP A 86 6.97 -2.28 12.15
C ASP A 86 7.36 -0.79 12.05
N CYS A 87 6.41 0.10 12.31
CA CYS A 87 6.67 1.53 12.39
C CYS A 87 7.23 1.87 13.78
N VAL A 88 8.41 2.47 13.83
CA VAL A 88 9.15 2.73 15.07
C VAL A 88 9.57 4.20 15.11
N ASP A 89 9.24 4.89 16.20
CA ASP A 89 9.81 6.20 16.53
C ASP A 89 11.25 6.04 17.01
N ASP A 90 12.15 6.84 16.44
CA ASP A 90 13.57 6.84 16.74
C ASP A 90 14.11 8.27 16.75
N ASP A 91 14.40 8.80 17.93
CA ASP A 91 14.96 10.15 18.10
C ASP A 91 14.10 11.23 17.39
N GLY A 92 12.77 11.07 17.48
CA GLY A 92 11.79 11.96 16.85
C GLY A 92 11.61 11.76 15.34
N TRP A 93 12.22 10.74 14.75
CA TRP A 93 12.02 10.34 13.35
C TRP A 93 11.24 9.04 13.27
N MET A 94 10.39 8.92 12.25
CA MET A 94 9.76 7.65 11.93
C MET A 94 10.74 6.75 11.19
N THR A 95 10.73 5.46 11.52
CA THR A 95 11.53 4.43 10.86
C THR A 95 10.65 3.21 10.57
N LEU A 96 10.98 2.45 9.53
CA LEU A 96 10.29 1.20 9.21
C LEU A 96 11.27 0.04 9.43
N ARG A 97 10.96 -0.82 10.40
CA ARG A 97 11.74 -2.03 10.69
C ARG A 97 11.08 -3.24 10.05
N ASN A 98 11.80 -3.95 9.20
CA ASN A 98 11.30 -5.20 8.65
C ASN A 98 11.23 -6.27 9.73
N ARG A 99 10.11 -6.98 9.79
CA ARG A 99 9.84 -7.93 10.88
C ARG A 99 10.73 -9.17 10.84
N ILE A 100 11.02 -9.72 9.65
CA ILE A 100 11.89 -10.91 9.53
C ILE A 100 13.32 -10.56 9.83
N THR A 101 13.85 -9.57 9.12
CA THR A 101 15.29 -9.31 9.16
C THR A 101 15.68 -8.52 10.41
N GLY A 102 14.72 -7.82 11.03
CA GLY A 102 14.97 -6.90 12.13
C GLY A 102 15.71 -5.63 11.69
N ASN A 103 15.99 -5.48 10.40
CA ASN A 103 16.69 -4.36 9.79
C ASN A 103 15.72 -3.23 9.46
N TYR A 104 16.26 -2.02 9.27
CA TYR A 104 15.47 -0.83 9.02
C TYR A 104 15.56 -0.41 7.55
N LEU A 105 14.46 0.11 7.01
CA LEU A 105 14.45 0.82 5.74
C LEU A 105 15.08 2.19 5.92
N GLY A 106 15.95 2.58 4.99
CA GLY A 106 16.61 3.86 5.06
C GLY A 106 17.51 4.12 3.88
N THR A 107 18.41 5.08 4.04
CA THR A 107 19.39 5.41 3.02
C THR A 107 20.78 5.05 3.49
N ARG A 108 21.59 4.52 2.58
CA ARG A 108 23.02 4.42 2.79
C ARG A 108 23.71 5.38 1.84
N SER A 109 24.54 6.27 2.40
CA SER A 109 25.51 7.03 1.64
C SER A 109 26.89 6.44 1.93
N THR A 110 27.64 6.12 0.87
CA THR A 110 29.02 5.63 1.00
C THR A 110 29.96 6.69 0.45
N PHE A 111 31.15 6.84 1.03
CA PHE A 111 32.09 7.89 0.62
C PHE A 111 32.55 7.77 -0.84
N TRP A 112 32.36 6.60 -1.46
CA TRP A 112 32.68 6.34 -2.87
C TRP A 112 31.48 6.45 -3.82
N SER A 113 30.24 6.52 -3.31
CA SER A 113 29.03 6.64 -4.11
C SER A 113 28.45 8.03 -4.01
N TRP A 114 28.40 8.73 -5.14
CA TRP A 114 27.77 10.06 -5.24
C TRP A 114 26.25 10.01 -5.15
N THR A 115 25.65 8.83 -5.27
CA THR A 115 24.20 8.63 -5.20
C THR A 115 23.84 7.78 -3.98
N PRO A 116 23.04 8.30 -3.04
CA PRO A 116 22.51 7.48 -1.95
C PRO A 116 21.58 6.41 -2.52
N ALA A 117 21.49 5.26 -1.84
CA ALA A 117 20.61 4.16 -2.21
C ALA A 117 19.64 3.83 -1.08
N VAL A 118 18.42 3.43 -1.45
CA VAL A 118 17.46 2.86 -0.50
C VAL A 118 17.93 1.46 -0.13
N LYS A 119 18.05 1.17 1.17
CA LYS A 119 18.57 -0.09 1.70
C LYS A 119 17.77 -0.56 2.91
N VAL A 120 17.88 -1.85 3.20
CA VAL A 120 17.36 -2.49 4.41
C VAL A 120 18.52 -3.02 5.23
N GLN A 121 18.95 -2.30 6.25
CA GLN A 121 20.16 -2.64 7.00
C GLN A 121 20.00 -2.50 8.51
N SER A 122 20.87 -3.18 9.25
CA SER A 122 21.02 -2.93 10.68
C SER A 122 21.56 -1.51 10.88
N ARG A 123 21.33 -0.96 12.07
CA ARG A 123 21.83 0.38 12.39
C ARG A 123 23.35 0.34 12.47
N GLY A 124 24.00 1.35 11.88
CA GLY A 124 25.45 1.46 11.82
C GLY A 124 25.90 2.73 11.10
N ASP A 125 27.22 2.89 11.00
CA ASP A 125 27.82 4.11 10.47
C ASP A 125 27.43 4.37 9.01
N GLY A 126 26.94 5.58 8.73
CA GLY A 126 26.57 6.04 7.39
C GLY A 126 25.21 5.54 6.87
N PHE A 127 24.46 4.78 7.68
CA PHE A 127 23.08 4.39 7.37
C PHE A 127 22.08 5.27 8.12
N THR A 128 21.20 5.92 7.37
CA THR A 128 20.15 6.77 7.93
C THR A 128 18.83 6.04 7.82
N ALA A 129 18.38 5.44 8.93
CA ALA A 129 17.10 4.75 9.04
C ALA A 129 15.89 5.69 9.17
N ARG A 130 16.06 6.99 8.89
CA ARG A 130 15.09 8.05 9.21
C ARG A 130 14.24 8.38 7.99
N LEU A 131 12.93 8.30 8.18
CA LEU A 131 11.92 8.55 7.16
C LEU A 131 10.99 9.68 7.60
N VAL A 132 10.45 10.39 6.62
CA VAL A 132 9.34 11.33 6.77
C VAL A 132 8.23 10.88 5.85
N VAL A 133 7.03 10.81 6.40
CA VAL A 133 5.81 10.55 5.64
C VAL A 133 5.19 11.90 5.33
N THR A 134 4.95 12.18 4.06
CA THR A 134 4.15 13.34 3.67
C THR A 134 2.84 12.87 3.08
N ARG A 135 1.75 13.57 3.42
CA ARG A 135 0.41 13.27 2.92
C ARG A 135 -0.07 14.41 2.03
N SER A 136 -0.46 14.12 0.80
CA SER A 136 -1.04 15.10 -0.11
C SER A 136 -2.57 15.15 0.03
N CYS A 137 -3.18 16.18 -0.58
CA CYS A 137 -4.63 16.27 -0.69
C CYS A 137 -5.18 15.03 -1.40
N GLY A 138 -6.21 14.40 -0.83
CA GLY A 138 -6.75 13.12 -1.31
C GLY A 138 -6.17 11.88 -0.64
N GLY A 139 -5.34 12.03 0.40
CA GLY A 139 -4.98 10.93 1.29
C GLY A 139 -3.74 10.12 0.89
N ARG A 140 -3.13 10.42 -0.26
CA ARG A 140 -1.93 9.76 -0.78
C ARG A 140 -0.72 10.09 0.08
N GLN A 141 0.11 9.08 0.35
CA GLN A 141 1.29 9.20 1.20
C GLN A 141 2.56 9.00 0.38
N THR A 142 3.59 9.81 0.57
CA THR A 142 4.93 9.57 0.01
C THR A 142 5.95 9.43 1.13
N LEU A 143 6.97 8.61 0.89
CA LEU A 143 8.09 8.41 1.81
C LEU A 143 9.29 9.24 1.36
N LEU A 144 9.79 10.06 2.28
CA LEU A 144 11.05 10.77 2.13
C LEU A 144 12.06 10.13 3.05
N ALA A 145 13.25 9.87 2.54
CA ALA A 145 14.35 9.33 3.30
C ALA A 145 15.40 10.43 3.53
N LEU A 146 15.91 10.50 4.76
CA LEU A 146 16.95 11.45 5.10
C LEU A 146 18.29 10.95 4.55
N CYS A 147 18.96 11.81 3.79
CA CYS A 147 20.32 11.65 3.30
C CYS A 147 21.20 12.76 3.90
N LYS A 148 22.52 12.64 3.74
CA LYS A 148 23.47 13.69 4.16
C LYS A 148 23.18 15.05 3.51
N GLU A 149 22.67 15.03 2.27
CA GLU A 149 22.34 16.20 1.46
C GLU A 149 20.89 16.69 1.69
N GLY A 150 20.18 16.16 2.69
CA GLY A 150 18.81 16.51 3.04
C GLY A 150 17.79 15.41 2.73
N LEU A 151 16.51 15.78 2.64
CA LEU A 151 15.44 14.83 2.37
C LEU A 151 15.33 14.53 0.87
N TRP A 152 15.18 13.24 0.54
CA TRP A 152 14.98 12.73 -0.82
C TRP A 152 13.75 11.83 -0.84
N ARG A 153 13.02 11.80 -1.94
CA ARG A 153 11.83 10.96 -2.11
C ARG A 153 12.23 9.57 -2.57
N ILE A 154 11.58 8.55 -2.03
CA ILE A 154 11.69 7.18 -2.55
C ILE A 154 10.92 7.12 -3.87
N VAL A 155 11.61 6.69 -4.93
CA VAL A 155 11.09 6.58 -6.30
C VAL A 155 11.29 5.17 -6.85
N GLY A 156 10.65 4.84 -7.97
CA GLY A 156 11.02 3.65 -8.75
C GLY A 156 12.45 3.77 -9.28
N GLY A 157 13.16 2.65 -9.30
CA GLY A 157 14.53 2.53 -9.79
C GLY A 157 14.61 2.39 -11.31
N LYS A 158 15.80 2.02 -11.80
CA LYS A 158 16.00 1.74 -13.24
C LYS A 158 15.32 0.45 -13.69
N ALA A 159 15.22 -0.52 -12.79
CA ALA A 159 14.48 -1.76 -13.00
C ALA A 159 13.12 -1.69 -12.29
N PRO A 160 12.10 -2.44 -12.75
CA PRO A 160 10.73 -2.35 -12.24
C PRO A 160 10.57 -2.67 -10.76
N ASP A 161 11.44 -3.53 -10.25
CA ASP A 161 11.47 -4.03 -8.87
C ASP A 161 12.40 -3.24 -7.95
N GLN A 162 13.18 -2.30 -8.50
CA GLN A 162 14.15 -1.54 -7.75
C GLN A 162 13.56 -0.23 -7.23
N LEU A 163 14.14 0.26 -6.14
CA LEU A 163 13.88 1.59 -5.60
C LEU A 163 15.07 2.51 -5.80
N GLY A 164 14.78 3.79 -5.95
CA GLY A 164 15.75 4.87 -6.06
C GLY A 164 15.42 6.04 -5.15
N LEU A 165 16.24 7.08 -5.25
CA LEU A 165 16.04 8.35 -4.56
C LEU A 165 16.08 9.50 -5.57
N ALA A 166 15.15 10.44 -5.45
CA ALA A 166 15.11 11.66 -6.26
C ALA A 166 14.69 12.90 -5.44
N ARG A 167 14.95 14.09 -5.97
CA ARG A 167 14.51 15.35 -5.33
C ARG A 167 13.04 15.65 -5.62
N ASP A 168 12.54 15.20 -6.75
CA ASP A 168 11.19 15.38 -7.27
C ASP A 168 10.51 14.02 -7.50
N GLY A 169 9.22 14.05 -7.82
CA GLY A 169 8.40 12.84 -7.96
C GLY A 169 8.03 12.21 -6.62
N GLY A 170 8.24 10.90 -6.49
CA GLY A 170 7.93 10.09 -5.31
C GLY A 170 6.87 9.05 -5.59
N LEU A 171 7.11 7.81 -5.14
CA LEU A 171 6.08 6.78 -5.14
C LEU A 171 5.01 7.13 -4.12
N GLU A 172 3.76 6.86 -4.48
CA GLU A 172 2.61 6.99 -3.59
C GLU A 172 2.30 5.63 -2.96
N TRP A 173 2.07 5.62 -1.66
CA TRP A 173 1.90 4.41 -0.88
C TRP A 173 0.51 4.33 -0.27
N GLU A 174 -0.12 3.17 -0.44
CA GLU A 174 -1.18 2.66 0.40
C GLU A 174 -0.55 1.93 1.57
N CYS A 175 -0.76 2.45 2.78
CA CYS A 175 -0.34 1.77 4.01
C CYS A 175 -1.55 1.01 4.54
N ILE A 176 -1.43 -0.32 4.63
CA ILE A 176 -2.47 -1.18 5.19
C ILE A 176 -2.01 -1.59 6.57
N ARG A 177 -2.76 -1.19 7.61
CA ARG A 177 -2.48 -1.63 8.97
C ARG A 177 -2.84 -3.11 9.11
N ILE A 178 -1.94 -3.88 9.72
CA ILE A 178 -2.18 -5.29 10.04
C ILE A 178 -2.13 -5.49 11.55
N GLN A 179 -3.06 -6.29 12.06
CA GLN A 179 -3.13 -6.70 13.46
C GLN A 179 -2.39 -8.03 13.64
N ASP A 180 -1.69 -8.16 14.77
CA ASP A 180 -1.07 -9.42 15.20
C ASP A 180 -2.12 -10.47 15.59
#